data_AF-A0ABD1U4H9-F1
#
_entry.id   AF-A0ABD1U4H9-F1
#
_cell.length_a   1.000
_cell.length_b   1.000
_cell.length_c   1.000
_cell.angle_alpha   90.00
_cell.angle_beta   90.00
_cell.angle_gamma   90.00
#
_symmetry.space_group_name_H-M   'P 1'
#
loop_
_entity.id
_entity.type
_entity.pdbx_description
1 polymer ?
#
loop_
_entity_poly.entity_id
_entity_poly.type
_entity_poly.pdbx_seq_one_letter_code
_entity_poly.pdbx_strand_id
1 'polypeptide(L)'
;MKTNYSFGSSNSPKSFQAYPRGDFDLESGIVKKSRKPKKNPIKMLNSLGNRIQYYYKLHPLMLFLICLSLGITILIIVSLYGSPVRMMPYYRKLDANVDNYPFSKFKNLVMVAGHSIYMSSSCEKVDKEDSWFLESYQRHPGQAATFVTHIQKGVEIAADDDEALLLFSGGETRKDAGPRSEAQSYWVVAESKGWFGKQDNVRSRALTEEHARDSFENLLFSVCRFRELTGTYPQNITVVGYDFKEERFVRLHRSAIGFPEARFSYSGTPSSQNSREAALKGEALVRAHFQEDPYGCLGSLRRKKLKRDPFHRSIPYPNGCPEIEGLFRYCGTAPYPGYLPWA
;
A
#
# COMPACT_ATOMS: atom_id res chain seq x y z
N MET A 1 -16.21 -3.12 -59.95
CA MET A 1 -14.75 -3.04 -59.75
C MET A 1 -14.47 -2.94 -58.26
N LYS A 2 -13.71 -3.89 -57.71
CA LYS A 2 -13.32 -3.95 -56.29
C LYS A 2 -12.14 -3.01 -56.04
N THR A 3 -12.15 -2.31 -54.92
CA THR A 3 -10.93 -1.77 -54.30
C THR A 3 -11.02 -1.97 -52.79
N ASN A 4 -10.37 -3.05 -52.34
CA ASN A 4 -10.09 -3.33 -50.93
C ASN A 4 -8.86 -2.54 -50.52
N TYR A 5 -8.96 -1.70 -49.49
CA TYR A 5 -7.79 -1.16 -48.80
C TYR A 5 -7.51 -2.01 -47.55
N SER A 6 -6.39 -2.74 -47.60
CA SER A 6 -5.80 -3.48 -46.50
C SER A 6 -4.97 -2.53 -45.64
N PHE A 7 -5.43 -2.22 -44.42
CA PHE A 7 -4.56 -1.62 -43.40
C PHE A 7 -3.78 -2.73 -42.69
N GLY A 8 -2.52 -2.91 -43.09
CA GLY A 8 -1.53 -3.60 -42.29
C GLY A 8 -1.05 -2.70 -41.16
N SER A 9 -1.30 -3.11 -39.92
CA SER A 9 -0.63 -2.54 -38.74
C SER A 9 0.22 -3.64 -38.10
N SER A 10 1.48 -3.69 -38.51
CA SER A 10 2.56 -4.37 -37.79
C SER A 10 3.24 -3.36 -36.88
N ASN A 11 3.01 -3.50 -35.57
CA ASN A 11 3.93 -3.25 -34.44
C ASN A 11 3.13 -2.90 -33.19
N SER A 12 2.71 -3.93 -32.46
CA SER A 12 2.29 -3.76 -31.07
C SER A 12 3.49 -3.26 -30.24
N PRO A 13 3.31 -2.27 -29.34
CA PRO A 13 4.36 -1.92 -28.39
C PRO A 13 4.64 -3.13 -27.50
N LYS A 14 5.92 -3.48 -27.33
CA LYS A 14 6.36 -4.54 -26.42
C LYS A 14 5.76 -4.26 -25.03
N SER A 15 4.99 -5.20 -24.51
CA SER A 15 4.42 -5.11 -23.17
C SER A 15 5.55 -4.98 -22.15
N PHE A 16 5.48 -3.93 -21.33
CA PHE A 16 6.38 -3.74 -20.20
C PHE A 16 6.09 -4.85 -19.17
N GLN A 17 6.95 -5.87 -19.12
CA GLN A 17 6.91 -6.88 -18.06
C GLN A 17 7.52 -6.27 -16.79
N ALA A 18 6.68 -5.62 -15.98
CA ALA A 18 7.12 -4.97 -14.75
C ALA A 18 7.75 -5.97 -13.76
N TYR A 19 7.33 -7.25 -13.73
CA TYR A 19 7.84 -8.25 -12.79
C TYR A 19 7.83 -9.69 -13.34
N PRO A 20 8.83 -10.54 -12.98
CA PRO A 20 8.85 -11.95 -13.37
C PRO A 20 7.74 -12.74 -12.66
N ARG A 21 6.96 -13.52 -13.43
CA ARG A 21 5.93 -14.43 -12.90
C ARG A 21 6.58 -15.58 -12.12
N GLY A 22 6.31 -15.62 -10.82
CA GLY A 22 6.52 -16.77 -9.95
C GLY A 22 5.57 -16.66 -8.76
N ASP A 23 4.76 -17.68 -8.52
CA ASP A 23 3.86 -17.72 -7.36
C ASP A 23 4.62 -18.15 -6.12
N PHE A 24 4.98 -17.15 -5.31
CA PHE A 24 5.53 -17.33 -3.97
C PHE A 24 4.57 -16.65 -3.00
N ASP A 25 3.90 -17.45 -2.17
CA ASP A 25 2.98 -16.96 -1.17
C ASP A 25 3.49 -17.33 0.22
N LEU A 26 3.98 -16.34 0.95
CA LEU A 26 4.57 -16.50 2.28
C LEU A 26 3.58 -17.06 3.30
N GLU A 27 2.29 -16.77 3.11
CA GLU A 27 1.24 -17.20 4.05
C GLU A 27 0.85 -18.68 3.81
N SER A 28 1.20 -19.25 2.67
CA SER A 28 0.90 -20.64 2.30
C SER A 28 1.91 -21.68 2.82
N GLY A 29 3.07 -21.25 3.36
CA GLY A 29 4.13 -22.15 3.82
C GLY A 29 4.84 -22.97 2.73
N ILE A 30 4.58 -22.72 1.44
CA ILE A 30 5.14 -23.48 0.31
C ILE A 30 6.18 -22.65 -0.46
N VAL A 31 7.42 -23.12 -0.51
CA VAL A 31 8.54 -22.49 -1.26
C VAL A 31 8.70 -23.15 -2.64
N LYS A 32 8.41 -22.43 -3.74
CA LYS A 32 8.80 -22.84 -5.10
C LYS A 32 9.84 -21.88 -5.70
N LYS A 33 10.98 -22.42 -6.16
CA LYS A 33 12.07 -21.68 -6.84
C LYS A 33 11.68 -21.31 -8.29
N SER A 34 11.87 -20.05 -8.68
CA SER A 34 11.74 -19.60 -10.09
C SER A 34 13.09 -19.53 -10.81
N ARG A 35 13.08 -19.86 -12.12
CA ARG A 35 14.24 -19.90 -13.03
C ARG A 35 14.42 -18.54 -13.74
N LYS A 36 15.66 -18.03 -13.85
CA LYS A 36 16.00 -16.78 -14.58
C LYS A 36 16.12 -17.01 -16.10
N PRO A 37 15.65 -16.10 -16.97
CA PRO A 37 16.04 -16.08 -18.38
C PRO A 37 17.26 -15.15 -18.60
N LYS A 38 18.20 -15.58 -19.45
CA LYS A 38 19.33 -14.78 -19.97
C LYS A 38 18.95 -14.19 -21.34
N LYS A 39 19.05 -12.87 -21.52
CA LYS A 39 19.35 -12.23 -22.82
C LYS A 39 20.22 -10.98 -22.61
N ASN A 40 21.31 -10.88 -23.36
CA ASN A 40 22.28 -9.76 -23.33
C ASN A 40 21.90 -8.69 -24.38
N PRO A 41 21.76 -7.40 -24.02
CA PRO A 41 21.44 -6.31 -24.96
C PRO A 41 22.68 -5.56 -25.49
N ILE A 42 23.87 -6.17 -25.49
CA ILE A 42 25.14 -5.43 -25.68
C ILE A 42 25.55 -5.25 -27.15
N LYS A 43 24.87 -5.89 -28.13
CA LYS A 43 25.31 -5.84 -29.54
C LYS A 43 24.83 -4.65 -30.39
N MET A 44 23.88 -3.82 -29.91
CA MET A 44 23.33 -2.71 -30.72
C MET A 44 23.91 -1.32 -30.42
N LEU A 45 24.62 -1.11 -29.30
CA LEU A 45 25.19 0.20 -28.97
C LEU A 45 26.53 0.49 -29.69
N ASN A 46 27.25 -0.54 -30.12
CA ASN A 46 28.59 -0.36 -30.66
C ASN A 46 28.64 0.15 -32.12
N SER A 47 27.53 0.09 -32.88
CA SER A 47 27.52 0.56 -34.27
C SER A 47 27.20 2.05 -34.44
N LEU A 48 26.55 2.68 -33.44
CA LEU A 48 26.25 4.12 -33.43
C LEU A 48 27.44 4.95 -32.93
N GLY A 49 28.15 4.46 -31.91
CA GLY A 49 29.33 5.15 -31.35
C GLY A 49 30.43 5.38 -32.39
N ASN A 50 30.72 4.37 -33.21
CA ASN A 50 31.78 4.46 -34.22
C ASN A 50 31.46 5.46 -35.36
N ARG A 51 30.18 5.68 -35.68
CA ARG A 51 29.77 6.67 -36.69
C ARG A 51 29.85 8.11 -36.17
N ILE A 52 29.50 8.32 -34.90
CA ILE A 52 29.60 9.63 -34.23
C ILE A 52 31.08 10.02 -34.07
N GLN A 53 31.93 9.07 -33.68
CA GLN A 53 33.37 9.31 -33.48
C GLN A 53 34.09 9.68 -34.79
N TYR A 54 33.66 9.13 -35.92
CA TYR A 54 34.17 9.49 -37.25
C TYR A 54 33.77 10.92 -37.66
N TYR A 55 32.52 11.32 -37.40
CA TYR A 55 32.04 12.67 -37.68
C TYR A 55 32.71 13.74 -36.80
N TYR A 56 33.01 13.41 -35.54
CA TYR A 56 33.75 14.26 -34.59
C TYR A 56 35.15 14.63 -35.09
N LYS A 57 35.79 13.75 -35.86
CA LYS A 57 37.16 13.96 -36.35
C LYS A 57 37.24 14.84 -37.60
N LEU A 58 36.17 14.91 -38.38
CA LEU A 58 36.11 15.66 -39.66
C LEU A 58 35.61 17.09 -39.50
N HIS A 59 34.68 17.37 -38.58
CA HIS A 59 34.05 18.69 -38.46
C HIS A 59 33.88 19.17 -37.01
N PRO A 60 34.98 19.39 -36.26
CA PRO A 60 34.93 19.83 -34.87
C PRO A 60 34.23 21.18 -34.68
N LEU A 61 34.39 22.10 -35.65
CA LEU A 61 33.76 23.42 -35.63
C LEU A 61 32.24 23.35 -35.84
N MET A 62 31.74 22.48 -36.71
CA MET A 62 30.30 22.34 -36.95
C MET A 62 29.57 21.76 -35.74
N LEU A 63 30.18 20.78 -35.06
CA LEU A 63 29.66 20.24 -33.81
C LEU A 63 29.65 21.29 -32.70
N PHE A 64 30.71 22.09 -32.58
CA PHE A 64 30.75 23.20 -31.64
C PHE A 64 29.61 24.20 -31.90
N LEU A 65 29.37 24.56 -33.16
CA LEU A 65 28.28 25.47 -33.54
C LEU A 65 26.88 24.88 -33.27
N ILE A 66 26.70 23.57 -33.47
CA ILE A 66 25.43 22.88 -33.16
C ILE A 66 25.20 22.78 -31.64
N CYS A 67 26.24 22.45 -30.87
CA CYS A 67 26.14 22.43 -29.40
C CYS A 67 25.91 23.83 -28.84
N LEU A 68 26.56 24.85 -29.41
CA LEU A 68 26.37 26.25 -29.04
C LEU A 68 24.96 26.73 -29.37
N SER A 69 24.43 26.40 -30.55
CA SER A 69 23.06 26.78 -30.93
C SER A 69 22.03 26.08 -30.04
N LEU A 70 22.18 24.78 -29.76
CA LEU A 70 21.35 24.06 -28.80
C LEU A 70 21.42 24.65 -27.39
N GLY A 71 22.62 24.99 -26.91
CA GLY A 71 22.83 25.64 -25.61
C GLY A 71 22.16 27.02 -25.51
N ILE A 72 22.31 27.85 -26.55
CA ILE A 72 21.65 29.16 -26.63
C ILE A 72 20.13 29.00 -26.70
N THR A 73 19.63 28.00 -27.43
CA THR A 73 18.18 27.75 -27.54
C THR A 73 17.61 27.29 -26.21
N ILE A 74 18.32 26.43 -25.48
CA ILE A 74 17.95 26.03 -24.11
C ILE A 74 17.98 27.23 -23.16
N LEU A 75 19.00 28.10 -23.24
CA LEU A 75 19.07 29.33 -22.43
C LEU A 75 17.94 30.29 -22.75
N ILE A 76 17.58 30.46 -24.01
CA ILE A 76 16.45 31.30 -24.44
C ILE A 76 15.13 30.69 -23.97
N ILE A 77 14.93 29.37 -24.05
CA ILE A 77 13.73 28.70 -23.50
C ILE A 77 13.69 28.86 -21.98
N VAL A 78 14.80 28.63 -21.27
CA VAL A 78 14.91 28.79 -19.81
C VAL A 78 14.75 30.25 -19.38
N SER A 79 15.03 31.24 -20.24
CA SER A 79 14.89 32.67 -19.94
C SER A 79 13.51 33.21 -20.30
N LEU A 80 12.97 32.85 -21.48
CA LEU A 80 11.63 33.27 -21.94
C LEU A 80 10.49 32.52 -21.24
N TYR A 81 10.72 31.27 -20.86
CA TYR A 81 9.85 30.50 -19.95
C TYR A 81 10.42 30.46 -18.53
N GLY A 82 11.45 31.27 -18.28
CA GLY A 82 12.10 31.51 -16.99
C GLY A 82 11.32 32.45 -16.11
N SER A 83 10.11 32.07 -15.76
CA SER A 83 9.34 32.67 -14.68
C SER A 83 8.33 31.67 -14.15
N PRO A 84 8.17 31.57 -12.83
CA PRO A 84 9.09 30.87 -11.94
C PRO A 84 8.98 29.35 -12.17
N VAL A 85 10.10 28.67 -12.46
CA VAL A 85 10.16 27.22 -12.29
C VAL A 85 10.13 26.94 -10.78
N ARG A 86 8.89 26.78 -10.30
CA ARG A 86 8.47 26.04 -9.12
C ARG A 86 9.44 26.22 -7.94
N MET A 87 9.20 27.20 -7.07
CA MET A 87 8.25 26.94 -5.97
C MET A 87 7.75 25.49 -6.06
N MET A 88 8.52 24.57 -5.47
CA MET A 88 7.86 23.55 -4.65
C MET A 88 6.69 24.28 -3.98
N PRO A 89 5.48 23.73 -3.96
CA PRO A 89 4.64 24.08 -2.85
C PRO A 89 5.45 23.61 -1.64
N TYR A 90 6.28 24.50 -1.10
CA TYR A 90 6.33 24.78 0.30
C TYR A 90 4.85 24.80 0.62
N TYR A 91 4.35 23.63 1.03
CA TYR A 91 3.04 23.52 1.63
C TYR A 91 3.05 24.72 2.52
N ARG A 92 2.18 25.71 2.20
CA ARG A 92 1.86 26.71 3.20
C ARG A 92 1.70 25.86 4.42
N LYS A 93 2.56 26.11 5.39
CA LYS A 93 2.31 25.80 6.77
C LYS A 93 0.91 26.34 6.98
N LEU A 94 -0.07 25.48 6.68
CA LEU A 94 -1.36 25.52 7.27
C LEU A 94 -0.94 25.22 8.70
N ASP A 95 -0.60 26.29 9.41
CA ASP A 95 -1.22 26.56 10.69
C ASP A 95 -2.73 26.49 10.40
N ALA A 96 -3.21 25.27 10.12
CA ALA A 96 -4.59 24.92 10.20
C ALA A 96 -4.83 25.13 11.68
N ASN A 97 -5.50 26.23 12.00
CA ASN A 97 -6.25 26.30 13.25
C ASN A 97 -6.86 24.92 13.44
N VAL A 98 -6.66 24.35 14.64
CA VAL A 98 -7.12 23.02 15.04
C VAL A 98 -8.60 22.77 14.66
N ASP A 99 -9.35 23.85 14.43
CA ASP A 99 -10.73 23.92 13.93
C ASP A 99 -10.96 23.45 12.47
N ASN A 100 -9.93 23.18 11.65
CA ASN A 100 -10.11 22.85 10.21
C ASN A 100 -10.01 21.36 9.84
N TYR A 101 -9.77 20.46 10.80
CA TYR A 101 -9.74 19.01 10.51
C TYR A 101 -11.13 18.39 10.68
N PRO A 102 -11.63 17.61 9.71
CA PRO A 102 -13.01 17.09 9.72
C PRO A 102 -13.31 16.14 10.89
N PHE A 103 -12.27 15.58 11.52
CA PHE A 103 -12.37 14.61 12.60
C PHE A 103 -11.54 14.99 13.84
N SER A 104 -11.28 16.29 14.06
CA SER A 104 -10.38 16.78 15.12
C SER A 104 -10.71 16.32 16.55
N LYS A 105 -11.96 15.98 16.83
CA LYS A 105 -12.42 15.52 18.15
C LYS A 105 -11.96 14.11 18.51
N PHE A 106 -11.59 13.28 17.54
CA PHE A 106 -11.24 11.88 17.77
C PHE A 106 -9.78 11.75 18.15
N LYS A 107 -9.51 10.91 19.15
CA LYS A 107 -8.18 10.73 19.75
C LYS A 107 -7.67 9.30 19.61
N ASN A 108 -8.56 8.32 19.47
CA ASN A 108 -8.21 6.91 19.44
C ASN A 108 -8.41 6.32 18.04
N LEU A 109 -7.48 5.48 17.59
CA LEU A 109 -7.58 4.77 16.32
C LEU A 109 -8.03 3.33 16.58
N VAL A 110 -9.16 2.94 16.00
CA VAL A 110 -9.55 1.52 15.85
C VAL A 110 -9.26 1.13 14.40
N MET A 111 -8.28 0.26 14.20
CA MET A 111 -7.82 -0.17 12.88
C MET A 111 -8.21 -1.63 12.64
N VAL A 112 -8.97 -1.91 11.57
CA VAL A 112 -9.35 -3.26 11.17
C VAL A 112 -8.52 -3.66 9.95
N ALA A 113 -7.72 -4.72 10.09
CA ALA A 113 -6.85 -5.21 9.03
C ALA A 113 -7.63 -5.98 7.96
N GLY A 114 -7.52 -5.53 6.71
CA GLY A 114 -8.04 -6.20 5.53
C GLY A 114 -7.26 -7.49 5.25
N HIS A 115 -8.00 -8.53 4.83
CA HIS A 115 -7.44 -9.84 4.48
C HIS A 115 -7.99 -10.44 3.17
N SER A 116 -9.08 -9.87 2.63
CA SER A 116 -9.75 -10.32 1.40
C SER A 116 -10.73 -9.24 0.94
N ILE A 117 -11.25 -9.39 -0.28
CA ILE A 117 -12.15 -8.43 -0.92
C ILE A 117 -13.53 -9.06 -1.06
N TYR A 118 -14.54 -8.44 -0.46
CA TYR A 118 -15.93 -8.82 -0.70
C TYR A 118 -16.35 -8.44 -2.12
N MET A 119 -16.82 -9.41 -2.91
CA MET A 119 -17.08 -9.26 -4.35
C MET A 119 -18.55 -9.15 -4.71
N SER A 120 -19.45 -9.68 -3.89
CA SER A 120 -20.87 -9.73 -4.23
C SER A 120 -21.48 -8.33 -4.31
N SER A 121 -22.34 -8.11 -5.31
CA SER A 121 -23.05 -6.85 -5.54
C SER A 121 -24.34 -6.75 -4.73
N SER A 122 -24.95 -7.88 -4.35
CA SER A 122 -26.21 -7.91 -3.60
C SER A 122 -26.02 -7.76 -2.08
N CYS A 123 -24.78 -7.80 -1.58
CA CYS A 123 -24.48 -7.82 -0.13
C CYS A 123 -25.14 -8.99 0.63
N GLU A 124 -25.67 -9.98 -0.09
CA GLU A 124 -26.21 -11.21 0.48
C GLU A 124 -25.08 -12.21 0.75
N LYS A 125 -25.26 -13.08 1.76
CA LYS A 125 -24.34 -14.21 2.03
C LYS A 125 -22.88 -13.80 2.32
N VAL A 126 -22.67 -12.69 3.03
CA VAL A 126 -21.32 -12.25 3.44
C VAL A 126 -20.53 -13.29 4.23
N ASP A 127 -21.19 -14.29 4.82
CA ASP A 127 -20.59 -15.41 5.54
C ASP A 127 -20.13 -16.55 4.62
N LYS A 128 -20.32 -16.46 3.30
CA LYS A 128 -20.00 -17.50 2.32
C LYS A 128 -18.74 -17.18 1.53
N GLU A 129 -17.90 -18.19 1.38
CA GLU A 129 -16.59 -18.10 0.72
C GLU A 129 -16.67 -17.67 -0.75
N ASP A 130 -17.75 -18.02 -1.46
CA ASP A 130 -17.99 -17.65 -2.86
C ASP A 130 -18.22 -16.14 -3.07
N SER A 131 -18.57 -15.43 -2.01
CA SER A 131 -18.81 -13.99 -2.03
C SER A 131 -17.53 -13.16 -1.79
N TRP A 132 -16.39 -13.82 -1.55
CA TRP A 132 -15.09 -13.19 -1.29
C TRP A 132 -14.03 -13.61 -2.30
N PHE A 133 -13.12 -12.70 -2.63
CA PHE A 133 -11.94 -13.04 -3.41
C PHE A 133 -10.90 -13.72 -2.52
N LEU A 134 -10.88 -15.06 -2.55
CA LEU A 134 -10.01 -15.88 -1.71
C LEU A 134 -8.78 -16.39 -2.46
N GLU A 135 -7.62 -16.24 -1.84
CA GLU A 135 -6.42 -16.97 -2.23
C GLU A 135 -6.55 -18.46 -1.95
N SER A 136 -5.71 -19.28 -2.59
CA SER A 136 -5.76 -20.74 -2.47
C SER A 136 -5.76 -21.24 -1.03
N TYR A 137 -4.91 -20.67 -0.16
CA TYR A 137 -4.84 -21.04 1.26
C TYR A 137 -6.02 -20.52 2.10
N GLN A 138 -6.77 -19.55 1.60
CA GLN A 138 -7.97 -18.99 2.26
C GLN A 138 -9.24 -19.76 1.88
N ARG A 139 -9.18 -20.67 0.90
CA ARG A 139 -10.33 -21.47 0.43
C ARG A 139 -10.61 -22.65 1.35
N HIS A 140 -11.14 -22.35 2.52
CA HIS A 140 -11.61 -23.35 3.46
C HIS A 140 -12.88 -22.85 4.18
N PRO A 141 -13.73 -23.76 4.70
CA PRO A 141 -14.92 -23.37 5.45
C PRO A 141 -14.60 -22.46 6.64
N GLY A 142 -15.45 -21.46 6.86
CA GLY A 142 -15.39 -20.52 7.98
C GLY A 142 -14.46 -19.32 7.76
N GLN A 143 -13.78 -19.23 6.61
CA GLN A 143 -12.88 -18.12 6.33
C GLN A 143 -13.65 -16.80 6.17
N ALA A 144 -14.72 -16.81 5.39
CA ALA A 144 -15.57 -15.64 5.18
C ALA A 144 -16.17 -15.14 6.49
N ALA A 145 -16.69 -16.06 7.32
CA ALA A 145 -17.19 -15.76 8.66
C ALA A 145 -16.12 -15.09 9.55
N THR A 146 -14.85 -15.45 9.40
CA THR A 146 -13.76 -14.82 10.16
C THR A 146 -13.56 -13.36 9.75
N PHE A 147 -13.58 -13.05 8.45
CA PHE A 147 -13.51 -11.66 7.97
C PHE A 147 -14.69 -10.81 8.47
N VAL A 148 -15.89 -11.38 8.39
CA VAL A 148 -17.13 -10.78 8.92
C VAL A 148 -16.99 -10.49 10.42
N THR A 149 -16.36 -11.40 11.18
CA THR A 149 -16.09 -11.22 12.61
C THR A 149 -15.10 -10.08 12.88
N HIS A 150 -14.04 -9.92 12.08
CA HIS A 150 -13.12 -8.77 12.20
C HIS A 150 -13.87 -7.45 12.03
N ILE A 151 -14.73 -7.38 11.01
CA ILE A 151 -15.51 -6.18 10.69
C ILE A 151 -16.45 -5.84 11.84
N GLN A 152 -17.23 -6.82 12.30
CA GLN A 152 -18.16 -6.63 13.41
C GLN A 152 -17.42 -6.19 14.68
N LYS A 153 -16.31 -6.86 15.02
CA LYS A 153 -15.55 -6.55 16.24
C LYS A 153 -14.95 -5.15 16.21
N GLY A 154 -14.48 -4.68 15.05
CA GLY A 154 -14.01 -3.31 14.89
C GLY A 154 -15.11 -2.26 15.07
N VAL A 155 -16.30 -2.53 14.55
CA VAL A 155 -17.48 -1.67 14.74
C VAL A 155 -17.90 -1.64 16.22
N GLU A 156 -17.92 -2.78 16.90
CA GLU A 156 -18.25 -2.87 18.33
C GLU A 156 -17.25 -2.11 19.20
N ILE A 157 -15.94 -2.30 18.99
CA ILE A 157 -14.91 -1.57 19.74
C ILE A 157 -15.03 -0.06 19.51
N ALA A 158 -15.28 0.36 18.27
CA ALA A 158 -15.51 1.77 17.99
C ALA A 158 -16.78 2.27 18.67
N ALA A 159 -17.87 1.51 18.68
CA ALA A 159 -19.12 1.88 19.36
C ALA A 159 -18.92 2.09 20.87
N ASP A 160 -18.04 1.31 21.50
CA ASP A 160 -17.75 1.41 22.93
C ASP A 160 -16.79 2.57 23.30
N ASP A 161 -16.22 3.27 22.31
CA ASP A 161 -15.32 4.40 22.47
C ASP A 161 -15.77 5.61 21.61
N ASP A 162 -16.41 6.59 22.24
CA ASP A 162 -16.88 7.81 21.59
C ASP A 162 -15.75 8.70 21.04
N GLU A 163 -14.52 8.54 21.52
CA GLU A 163 -13.32 9.24 21.04
C GLU A 163 -12.57 8.44 19.95
N ALA A 164 -13.06 7.25 19.56
CA ALA A 164 -12.47 6.44 18.51
C ALA A 164 -12.90 6.82 17.08
N LEU A 165 -11.94 6.81 16.16
CA LEU A 165 -12.16 6.79 14.72
C LEU A 165 -11.84 5.39 14.20
N LEU A 166 -12.79 4.79 13.46
CA LEU A 166 -12.65 3.47 12.87
C LEU A 166 -12.06 3.58 11.46
N LEU A 167 -10.95 2.91 11.21
CA LEU A 167 -10.37 2.72 9.88
C LEU A 167 -10.35 1.25 9.49
N PHE A 168 -11.07 0.91 8.43
CA PHE A 168 -10.79 -0.32 7.68
C PHE A 168 -9.57 -0.07 6.80
N SER A 169 -8.54 -0.91 6.89
CA SER A 169 -7.29 -0.70 6.14
C SER A 169 -6.96 -1.88 5.23
N GLY A 170 -6.52 -1.58 4.01
CA GLY A 170 -6.14 -2.56 3.00
C GLY A 170 -6.49 -2.10 1.60
N GLY A 171 -5.54 -2.18 0.68
CA GLY A 171 -5.67 -1.66 -0.67
C GLY A 171 -6.21 -2.63 -1.72
N GLU A 172 -6.09 -2.24 -2.97
CA GLU A 172 -6.50 -3.02 -4.15
C GLU A 172 -5.44 -4.09 -4.49
N THR A 173 -5.31 -5.11 -3.64
CA THR A 173 -4.18 -6.04 -3.69
C THR A 173 -4.32 -7.16 -4.73
N ARG A 174 -5.51 -7.31 -5.36
CA ARG A 174 -5.86 -8.45 -6.23
C ARG A 174 -6.34 -7.98 -7.60
N LYS A 175 -5.57 -8.31 -8.64
CA LYS A 175 -5.91 -7.92 -10.02
C LYS A 175 -7.27 -8.47 -10.47
N ASP A 176 -7.52 -9.73 -10.16
CA ASP A 176 -8.71 -10.45 -10.63
C ASP A 176 -9.98 -10.11 -9.84
N ALA A 177 -9.85 -9.38 -8.72
CA ALA A 177 -10.98 -8.84 -7.97
C ALA A 177 -11.46 -7.47 -8.52
N GLY A 178 -10.76 -6.91 -9.50
CA GLY A 178 -11.00 -5.55 -9.99
C GLY A 178 -10.45 -4.45 -9.05
N PRO A 179 -10.68 -3.17 -9.37
CA PRO A 179 -10.17 -2.03 -8.60
C PRO A 179 -11.02 -1.80 -7.34
N ARG A 180 -11.09 -2.81 -6.47
CA ARG A 180 -11.81 -2.78 -5.20
C ARG A 180 -10.81 -3.02 -4.08
N SER A 181 -10.74 -2.10 -3.13
CA SER A 181 -9.85 -2.23 -1.98
C SER A 181 -10.45 -3.14 -0.92
N GLU A 182 -9.60 -3.82 -0.15
CA GLU A 182 -10.03 -4.62 0.99
C GLU A 182 -10.81 -3.75 1.99
N ALA A 183 -10.31 -2.54 2.26
CA ALA A 183 -10.93 -1.55 3.15
C ALA A 183 -12.34 -1.14 2.73
N GLN A 184 -12.55 -0.75 1.46
CA GLN A 184 -13.88 -0.42 0.95
C GLN A 184 -14.84 -1.60 1.08
N SER A 185 -14.36 -2.80 0.76
CA SER A 185 -15.20 -4.00 0.81
C SER A 185 -15.65 -4.31 2.25
N TYR A 186 -14.80 -4.07 3.25
CA TYR A 186 -15.13 -4.25 4.66
C TYR A 186 -16.15 -3.20 5.13
N TRP A 187 -15.97 -1.94 4.72
CA TRP A 187 -16.91 -0.87 5.05
C TRP A 187 -18.31 -1.13 4.47
N VAL A 188 -18.40 -1.61 3.21
CA VAL A 188 -19.67 -1.97 2.56
C VAL A 188 -20.36 -3.13 3.27
N VAL A 189 -19.60 -4.15 3.71
CA VAL A 189 -20.16 -5.26 4.49
C VAL A 189 -20.75 -4.75 5.80
N ALA A 190 -20.04 -3.89 6.55
CA ALA A 190 -20.55 -3.30 7.78
C ALA A 190 -21.83 -2.48 7.56
N GLU A 191 -21.87 -1.69 6.47
CA GLU A 191 -23.06 -0.92 6.09
C GLU A 191 -24.25 -1.83 5.77
N SER A 192 -24.04 -2.85 4.93
CA SER A 192 -25.10 -3.77 4.52
C SER A 192 -25.72 -4.56 5.68
N LYS A 193 -24.95 -4.76 6.76
CA LYS A 193 -25.41 -5.42 7.98
C LYS A 193 -26.07 -4.48 8.98
N GLY A 194 -26.09 -3.18 8.71
CA GLY A 194 -26.62 -2.17 9.62
C GLY A 194 -25.85 -2.08 10.94
N TRP A 195 -24.60 -2.55 11.00
CA TRP A 195 -23.85 -2.64 12.26
C TRP A 195 -23.45 -1.29 12.82
N PHE A 196 -23.35 -0.27 11.96
CA PHE A 196 -23.12 1.09 12.43
C PHE A 196 -24.28 1.65 13.27
N GLY A 197 -25.48 1.05 13.20
CA GLY A 197 -26.69 1.55 13.85
C GLY A 197 -26.87 1.17 15.32
N LYS A 198 -25.93 0.45 15.94
CA LYS A 198 -26.06 0.13 17.38
C LYS A 198 -25.85 1.34 18.31
N GLN A 199 -25.27 2.42 17.80
CA GLN A 199 -25.26 3.76 18.37
C GLN A 199 -25.05 4.71 17.17
N ASP A 200 -25.95 5.66 16.90
CA ASP A 200 -25.99 6.50 15.67
C ASP A 200 -24.69 7.27 15.32
N ASN A 201 -23.62 7.12 16.10
CA ASN A 201 -22.35 7.82 15.95
C ASN A 201 -21.30 7.07 15.08
N VAL A 202 -21.28 5.74 15.01
CA VAL A 202 -20.12 5.01 14.43
C VAL A 202 -20.01 5.25 12.93
N ARG A 203 -21.14 5.25 12.21
CA ARG A 203 -21.16 5.45 10.76
C ARG A 203 -20.43 6.73 10.35
N SER A 204 -20.62 7.81 11.11
CA SER A 204 -20.05 9.12 10.82
C SER A 204 -18.53 9.18 11.00
N ARG A 205 -17.95 8.23 11.75
CA ARG A 205 -16.53 8.17 12.13
C ARG A 205 -15.86 6.85 11.71
N ALA A 206 -16.45 6.17 10.73
CA ALA A 206 -15.92 4.97 10.10
C ALA A 206 -15.47 5.28 8.66
N LEU A 207 -14.17 5.19 8.41
CA LEU A 207 -13.53 5.53 7.13
C LEU A 207 -12.61 4.39 6.65
N THR A 208 -11.98 4.62 5.50
CA THR A 208 -11.09 3.66 4.84
C THR A 208 -9.65 4.19 4.70
N GLU A 209 -8.71 3.26 4.76
CA GLU A 209 -7.32 3.39 4.33
C GLU A 209 -7.12 2.37 3.20
N GLU A 210 -6.92 2.83 1.97
CA GLU A 210 -7.07 1.99 0.77
C GLU A 210 -5.76 1.69 0.02
N HIS A 211 -4.61 1.87 0.67
CA HIS A 211 -3.32 1.76 0.02
C HIS A 211 -2.40 0.72 0.65
N ALA A 212 -2.71 0.20 1.85
CA ALA A 212 -1.87 -0.81 2.48
C ALA A 212 -1.82 -2.12 1.68
N ARG A 213 -0.59 -2.63 1.47
CA ARG A 213 -0.35 -3.88 0.72
C ARG A 213 0.06 -5.03 1.63
N ASP A 214 0.45 -4.74 2.87
CA ASP A 214 0.76 -5.73 3.89
C ASP A 214 0.39 -5.26 5.30
N SER A 215 0.62 -6.12 6.30
CA SER A 215 0.28 -5.84 7.70
C SER A 215 1.05 -4.67 8.32
N PHE A 216 2.25 -4.36 7.83
CA PHE A 216 3.03 -3.22 8.34
C PHE A 216 2.46 -1.91 7.79
N GLU A 217 2.21 -1.86 6.48
CA GLU A 217 1.56 -0.72 5.84
C GLU A 217 0.16 -0.49 6.40
N ASN A 218 -0.58 -1.56 6.70
CA ASN A 218 -1.89 -1.48 7.36
C ASN A 218 -1.83 -0.60 8.61
N LEU A 219 -0.85 -0.84 9.49
CA LEU A 219 -0.66 -0.06 10.70
C LEU A 219 -0.15 1.36 10.39
N LEU A 220 0.97 1.48 9.68
CA LEU A 220 1.65 2.76 9.45
C LEU A 220 0.77 3.74 8.65
N PHE A 221 0.08 3.24 7.62
CA PHE A 221 -0.78 4.04 6.78
C PHE A 221 -2.03 4.47 7.52
N SER A 222 -2.60 3.60 8.39
CA SER A 222 -3.73 3.99 9.24
C SER A 222 -3.35 5.08 10.25
N VAL A 223 -2.14 5.06 10.79
CA VAL A 223 -1.63 6.13 11.68
C VAL A 223 -1.51 7.46 10.91
N CYS A 224 -0.95 7.43 9.69
CA CYS A 224 -0.87 8.62 8.84
C CYS A 224 -2.26 9.11 8.42
N ARG A 225 -3.17 8.20 8.06
CA ARG A 225 -4.54 8.52 7.67
C ARG A 225 -5.34 9.12 8.83
N PHE A 226 -5.14 8.63 10.05
CA PHE A 226 -5.71 9.23 11.24
C PHE A 226 -5.22 10.68 11.41
N ARG A 227 -3.91 10.93 11.23
CA ARG A 227 -3.35 12.29 11.27
C ARG A 227 -3.93 13.20 10.21
N GLU A 228 -4.12 12.73 8.98
CA GLU A 228 -4.76 13.49 7.90
C GLU A 228 -6.19 13.93 8.26
N LEU A 229 -6.93 13.07 8.97
CA LEU A 229 -8.34 13.29 9.28
C LEU A 229 -8.54 14.16 10.53
N THR A 230 -7.66 14.01 11.52
CA THR A 230 -7.83 14.61 12.86
C THR A 230 -6.88 15.76 13.15
N GLY A 231 -5.80 15.90 12.39
CA GLY A 231 -4.74 16.88 12.67
C GLY A 231 -3.84 16.52 13.84
N THR A 232 -4.07 15.39 14.52
CA THR A 232 -3.21 14.87 15.59
C THR A 232 -2.89 13.39 15.38
N TYR A 233 -1.83 12.87 16.00
CA TYR A 233 -1.55 11.44 15.96
C TYR A 233 -2.37 10.72 17.04
N PRO A 234 -2.74 9.44 16.85
CA PRO A 234 -3.61 8.74 17.79
C PRO A 234 -2.97 8.64 19.18
N GLN A 235 -3.77 8.92 20.20
CA GLN A 235 -3.42 8.68 21.61
C GLN A 235 -3.45 7.19 21.93
N ASN A 236 -4.40 6.43 21.40
CA ASN A 236 -4.43 4.97 21.54
C ASN A 236 -4.64 4.32 20.18
N ILE A 237 -4.07 3.13 20.00
CA ILE A 237 -4.30 2.30 18.81
C ILE A 237 -4.84 0.95 19.26
N THR A 238 -6.00 0.57 18.74
CA THR A 238 -6.54 -0.78 18.84
C THR A 238 -6.58 -1.41 17.47
N VAL A 239 -5.83 -2.50 17.27
CA VAL A 239 -5.84 -3.25 16.01
C VAL A 239 -6.78 -4.45 16.12
N VAL A 240 -7.60 -4.68 15.09
CA VAL A 240 -8.48 -5.83 14.96
C VAL A 240 -8.05 -6.68 13.77
N GLY A 241 -7.91 -7.99 13.99
CA GLY A 241 -7.54 -8.94 12.95
C GLY A 241 -7.46 -10.36 13.50
N TYR A 242 -6.73 -11.24 12.82
CA TYR A 242 -6.50 -12.60 13.29
C TYR A 242 -5.71 -12.67 14.60
N ASP A 243 -6.19 -13.46 15.55
CA ASP A 243 -5.52 -13.71 16.83
C ASP A 243 -4.06 -14.19 16.68
N PHE A 244 -3.79 -15.09 15.73
CA PHE A 244 -2.44 -15.59 15.49
C PHE A 244 -1.46 -14.50 14.99
N LYS A 245 -1.95 -13.37 14.48
CA LYS A 245 -1.13 -12.23 14.01
C LYS A 245 -0.79 -11.24 15.13
N GLU A 246 -1.35 -11.40 16.33
CA GLU A 246 -1.20 -10.47 17.45
C GLU A 246 0.27 -10.15 17.74
N GLU A 247 1.09 -11.19 17.93
CA GLU A 247 2.50 -11.02 18.28
C GLU A 247 3.25 -10.20 17.22
N ARG A 248 2.94 -10.38 15.93
CA ARG A 248 3.55 -9.58 14.86
C ARG A 248 3.18 -8.10 14.99
N PHE A 249 1.92 -7.78 15.27
CA PHE A 249 1.51 -6.39 15.42
C PHE A 249 2.07 -5.76 16.70
N VAL A 250 1.93 -6.44 17.84
CA VAL A 250 2.30 -5.92 19.16
C VAL A 250 3.82 -5.87 19.36
N ARG A 251 4.56 -6.91 18.96
CA ARG A 251 6.01 -7.00 19.23
C ARG A 251 6.86 -6.46 18.08
N LEU A 252 6.42 -6.58 16.84
CA LEU A 252 7.22 -6.17 15.68
C LEU A 252 6.74 -4.84 15.10
N HIS A 253 5.52 -4.76 14.54
CA HIS A 253 5.07 -3.56 13.82
C HIS A 253 4.96 -2.33 14.72
N ARG A 254 4.33 -2.45 15.90
CA ARG A 254 4.27 -1.38 16.91
C ARG A 254 5.67 -0.92 17.30
N SER A 255 6.59 -1.87 17.52
CA SER A 255 7.97 -1.54 17.89
C SER A 255 8.72 -0.82 16.77
N ALA A 256 8.52 -1.25 15.53
CA ALA A 256 9.17 -0.66 14.36
C ALA A 256 8.73 0.80 14.14
N ILE A 257 7.46 1.13 14.42
CA ILE A 257 6.97 2.50 14.41
C ILE A 257 7.15 3.22 15.76
N GLY A 258 7.83 2.63 16.74
CA GLY A 258 8.10 3.26 18.04
C GLY A 258 6.86 3.67 18.83
N PHE A 259 5.71 3.00 18.64
CA PHE A 259 4.48 3.37 19.36
C PHE A 259 4.47 2.77 20.78
N PRO A 260 4.07 3.50 21.83
CA PRO A 260 4.15 3.01 23.21
C PRO A 260 3.28 1.77 23.47
N GLU A 261 3.84 0.77 24.15
CA GLU A 261 3.14 -0.48 24.48
C GLU A 261 1.89 -0.23 25.34
N ALA A 262 1.98 0.68 26.32
CA ALA A 262 0.84 1.03 27.19
C ALA A 262 -0.36 1.66 26.46
N ARG A 263 -0.18 2.13 25.22
CA ARG A 263 -1.22 2.77 24.41
C ARG A 263 -1.62 1.95 23.19
N PHE A 264 -1.16 0.71 23.09
CA PHE A 264 -1.39 -0.18 21.96
C PHE A 264 -2.10 -1.46 22.40
N SER A 265 -3.28 -1.70 21.84
CA SER A 265 -4.09 -2.90 22.10
C SER A 265 -4.31 -3.70 20.84
N TYR A 266 -4.49 -5.02 20.99
CA TYR A 266 -4.82 -5.93 19.90
C TYR A 266 -6.06 -6.74 20.26
N SER A 267 -7.05 -6.76 19.37
CA SER A 267 -8.25 -7.58 19.47
C SER A 267 -8.23 -8.65 18.40
N GLY A 268 -7.70 -9.82 18.75
CA GLY A 268 -7.68 -10.99 17.90
C GLY A 268 -9.05 -11.65 17.79
N THR A 269 -9.46 -12.03 16.58
CA THR A 269 -10.57 -12.96 16.38
C THR A 269 -10.03 -14.31 15.90
N PRO A 270 -10.67 -15.43 16.29
CA PRO A 270 -10.15 -16.75 16.00
C PRO A 270 -10.21 -17.06 14.50
N SER A 271 -9.18 -17.75 14.00
CA SER A 271 -9.22 -18.41 12.70
C SER A 271 -10.14 -19.63 12.72
N SER A 272 -10.60 -20.11 11.56
CA SER A 272 -11.31 -21.39 11.53
C SER A 272 -10.42 -22.54 12.01
N GLN A 273 -11.02 -23.52 12.69
CA GLN A 273 -10.28 -24.62 13.33
C GLN A 273 -9.46 -25.44 12.31
N ASN A 274 -10.02 -25.64 11.11
CA ASN A 274 -9.44 -26.50 10.08
C ASN A 274 -8.17 -25.91 9.43
N SER A 275 -7.92 -24.60 9.56
CA SER A 275 -6.75 -23.95 8.96
C SER A 275 -5.77 -23.39 9.98
N ARG A 276 -6.09 -23.48 11.29
CA ARG A 276 -5.34 -22.83 12.36
C ARG A 276 -3.87 -23.25 12.42
N GLU A 277 -3.57 -24.54 12.33
CA GLU A 277 -2.18 -25.02 12.37
C GLU A 277 -1.34 -24.50 11.19
N ALA A 278 -1.90 -24.55 9.98
CA ALA A 278 -1.24 -24.02 8.79
C ALA A 278 -1.05 -22.50 8.88
N ALA A 279 -2.05 -21.78 9.39
CA ALA A 279 -1.99 -20.34 9.62
C ALA A 279 -0.90 -19.97 10.64
N LEU A 280 -0.80 -20.69 11.76
CA LEU A 280 0.25 -20.48 12.77
C LEU A 280 1.65 -20.73 12.19
N LYS A 281 1.82 -21.77 11.38
CA LYS A 281 3.09 -22.07 10.71
C LYS A 281 3.46 -20.99 9.69
N GLY A 282 2.51 -20.57 8.85
CA GLY A 282 2.69 -19.48 7.90
C GLY A 282 3.04 -18.17 8.60
N GLU A 283 2.36 -17.87 9.71
CA GLU A 283 2.61 -16.67 10.50
C GLU A 283 4.00 -16.67 11.14
N ALA A 284 4.47 -17.80 11.69
CA ALA A 284 5.82 -17.90 12.25
C ALA A 284 6.90 -17.55 11.21
N LEU A 285 6.73 -17.98 9.96
CA LEU A 285 7.63 -17.62 8.87
C LEU A 285 7.57 -16.12 8.54
N VAL A 286 6.38 -15.51 8.55
CA VAL A 286 6.25 -14.08 8.28
C VAL A 286 6.83 -13.25 9.44
N ARG A 287 6.64 -13.67 10.70
CA ARG A 287 7.28 -13.03 11.86
C ARG A 287 8.79 -13.04 11.75
N ALA A 288 9.39 -14.18 11.41
CA ALA A 288 10.84 -14.27 11.19
C ALA A 288 11.34 -13.27 10.14
N HIS A 289 10.62 -13.10 9.03
CA HIS A 289 10.99 -12.10 8.03
C HIS A 289 10.89 -10.66 8.55
N PHE A 290 9.86 -10.33 9.35
CA PHE A 290 9.75 -8.98 9.94
C PHE A 290 10.72 -8.74 11.10
N GLN A 291 11.25 -9.79 11.74
CA GLN A 291 12.36 -9.64 12.70
C GLN A 291 13.64 -9.20 11.99
N GLU A 292 13.91 -9.73 10.80
CA GLU A 292 15.08 -9.37 9.99
C GLU A 292 14.89 -8.07 9.20
N ASP A 293 13.65 -7.75 8.80
CA ASP A 293 13.28 -6.58 8.00
C ASP A 293 12.04 -5.89 8.59
N PRO A 294 12.19 -5.13 9.70
CA PRO A 294 11.07 -4.57 10.46
C PRO A 294 10.15 -3.64 9.65
N TYR A 295 10.67 -3.06 8.58
CA TYR A 295 9.95 -2.11 7.71
C TYR A 295 9.48 -2.76 6.39
N GLY A 296 9.77 -4.04 6.18
CA GLY A 296 9.39 -4.78 4.97
C GLY A 296 9.97 -4.20 3.68
N CYS A 297 11.21 -3.71 3.74
CA CYS A 297 11.90 -3.04 2.63
C CYS A 297 12.71 -3.99 1.74
N LEU A 298 12.94 -5.23 2.16
CA LEU A 298 13.89 -6.15 1.56
C LEU A 298 13.23 -7.49 1.21
N GLY A 299 14.00 -8.31 0.48
CA GLY A 299 13.74 -9.74 0.30
C GLY A 299 12.34 -10.13 -0.18
N SER A 300 11.71 -11.01 0.58
CA SER A 300 10.39 -11.59 0.28
C SER A 300 9.25 -10.60 0.55
N LEU A 301 9.37 -9.77 1.59
CA LEU A 301 8.37 -8.77 1.98
C LEU A 301 8.22 -7.68 0.92
N ARG A 302 9.32 -7.09 0.45
CA ARG A 302 9.25 -6.09 -0.63
C ARG A 302 8.66 -6.66 -1.92
N ARG A 303 9.04 -7.88 -2.30
CA ARG A 303 8.46 -8.55 -3.48
C ARG A 303 6.95 -8.77 -3.34
N LYS A 304 6.50 -9.13 -2.13
CA LYS A 304 5.07 -9.27 -1.80
C LYS A 304 4.34 -7.93 -1.97
N LYS A 305 4.88 -6.83 -1.44
CA LYS A 305 4.32 -5.47 -1.63
C LYS A 305 4.19 -5.11 -3.10
N LEU A 306 5.24 -5.32 -3.90
CA LEU A 306 5.23 -5.02 -5.34
C LEU A 306 4.20 -5.86 -6.12
N LYS A 307 3.99 -7.13 -5.74
CA LYS A 307 2.97 -8.00 -6.37
C LYS A 307 1.55 -7.57 -6.02
N ARG A 308 1.36 -6.96 -4.84
CA ARG A 308 0.08 -6.49 -4.30
C ARG A 308 -0.27 -5.04 -4.70
N ASP A 309 0.36 -4.51 -5.75
CA ASP A 309 -0.03 -3.26 -6.41
C ASP A 309 -0.33 -3.50 -7.91
N PRO A 310 -1.32 -4.35 -8.24
CA PRO A 310 -1.62 -4.71 -9.63
C PRO A 310 -2.12 -3.52 -10.46
N PHE A 311 -2.69 -2.50 -9.83
CA PHE A 311 -3.24 -1.32 -10.48
C PHE A 311 -2.28 -0.12 -10.50
N HIS A 312 -1.08 -0.26 -9.92
CA HIS A 312 -0.05 0.79 -9.85
C HIS A 312 -0.61 2.10 -9.28
N ARG A 313 -1.30 2.00 -8.14
CA ARG A 313 -1.89 3.17 -7.49
C ARG A 313 -0.82 4.06 -6.90
N SER A 314 -0.92 5.37 -7.13
CA SER A 314 -0.13 6.36 -6.41
C SER A 314 -0.43 6.27 -4.91
N ILE A 315 0.59 6.05 -4.10
CA ILE A 315 0.46 6.01 -2.63
C ILE A 315 0.53 7.46 -2.11
N PRO A 316 -0.48 7.94 -1.36
CA PRO A 316 -0.54 9.33 -0.91
C PRO A 316 0.44 9.63 0.23
N TYR A 317 0.89 8.61 0.96
CA TYR A 317 1.76 8.78 2.12
C TYR A 317 3.23 8.94 1.72
N PRO A 318 4.01 9.77 2.44
CA PRO A 318 3.67 10.44 3.70
C PRO A 318 3.13 11.88 3.56
N ASN A 319 2.54 12.27 2.41
CA ASN A 319 2.20 13.68 2.17
C ASN A 319 1.26 14.29 3.23
N GLY A 320 0.41 13.48 3.87
CA GLY A 320 -0.47 13.91 4.95
C GLY A 320 0.08 13.78 6.38
N CYS A 321 1.31 13.32 6.53
CA CYS A 321 1.97 13.12 7.83
C CYS A 321 3.47 13.49 7.74
N PRO A 322 3.78 14.77 7.47
CA PRO A 322 5.15 15.22 7.23
C PRO A 322 6.08 14.98 8.44
N GLU A 323 5.54 14.96 9.67
CA GLU A 323 6.31 14.76 10.89
C GLU A 323 6.94 13.36 10.98
N ILE A 324 6.41 12.39 10.23
CA ILE A 324 6.92 11.02 10.16
C ILE A 324 7.43 10.63 8.77
N GLU A 325 7.68 11.61 7.89
CA GLU A 325 8.22 11.36 6.54
C GLU A 325 9.49 10.49 6.58
N GLY A 326 10.37 10.74 7.55
CA GLY A 326 11.59 9.97 7.72
C GLY A 326 11.34 8.49 8.08
N LEU A 327 10.27 8.17 8.83
CA LEU A 327 9.88 6.80 9.15
C LEU A 327 9.47 6.03 7.89
N PHE A 328 8.74 6.66 6.97
CA PHE A 328 8.33 6.05 5.70
C PHE A 328 9.50 5.74 4.77
N ARG A 329 10.62 6.47 4.91
CA ARG A 329 11.84 6.26 4.12
C ARG A 329 12.83 5.31 4.78
N TYR A 330 12.57 4.91 6.03
CA TYR A 330 13.50 4.13 6.81
C TYR A 330 13.40 2.63 6.49
N CYS A 331 14.55 1.99 6.31
CA CYS A 331 14.68 0.58 5.94
C CYS A 331 15.83 -0.10 6.70
N GLY A 332 16.09 0.33 7.93
CA GLY A 332 17.12 -0.26 8.79
C GLY A 332 16.60 -1.47 9.58
N THR A 333 17.52 -2.20 10.21
CA THR A 333 17.20 -3.32 11.10
C THR A 333 17.04 -2.89 12.57
N ALA A 334 17.59 -1.74 12.93
CA ALA A 334 17.39 -1.11 14.24
C ALA A 334 16.07 -0.31 14.25
N PRO A 335 15.54 0.04 15.44
CA PRO A 335 14.43 0.99 15.54
C PRO A 335 14.78 2.33 14.88
N TYR A 336 13.77 2.96 14.28
CA TYR A 336 13.91 4.28 13.65
C TYR A 336 14.46 5.30 14.66
N PRO A 337 15.61 5.95 14.38
CA PRO A 337 16.28 6.82 15.35
C PRO A 337 15.73 8.26 15.37
N GLY A 338 14.84 8.61 14.42
CA GLY A 338 14.29 9.96 14.33
C GLY A 338 13.20 10.22 15.36
N TYR A 339 12.87 11.49 15.55
CA TYR A 339 11.76 11.91 16.39
C TYR A 339 10.44 11.35 15.87
N LEU A 340 9.59 10.86 16.78
CA LEU A 340 8.24 10.40 16.50
C LEU A 340 7.25 11.17 17.38
N PRO A 341 6.15 11.74 16.84
CA PRO A 341 5.23 12.59 17.60
C PRO A 341 4.49 11.94 18.77
N TRP A 342 4.56 10.61 18.88
CA TRP A 342 3.93 9.80 19.93
C TRP A 342 4.93 9.13 20.86
N ALA A 343 6.25 9.32 20.63
CA ALA A 343 7.27 8.70 21.48
C ALA A 343 7.31 9.31 22.88
#